data_AF-A0ABD1AB13-F1
#
_entry.id   AF-A0ABD1AB13-F1
#
_cell.length_a   1.000
_cell.length_b   1.000
_cell.length_c   1.000
_cell.angle_alpha   90.00
_cell.angle_beta   90.00
_cell.angle_gamma   90.00
#
_symmetry.space_group_name_H-M   'P 1'
#
loop_
_entity.id
_entity.type
_entity.pdbx_description
1 polymer ?
#
loop_
_entity_poly.entity_id
_entity_poly.type
_entity_poly.pdbx_seq_one_letter_code
_entity_poly.pdbx_strand_id
1 'polypeptide(L)'
;MGGCVSISISCDQLTKNVSSCINRNGDYIHGLKENLTALQRALEEIEQRREDLLRKIVSEERRGFQRLAVVQGWVSKVEEIVPRANELANMKSVQVQRLCLCGFCSKNLVSSYCYGKRVMKMVKDIEVLRSQGDFAVVAERALVTRVEERPTRPMVAME
;
A
#
# COMPACT_ATOMS: atom_id res chain seq x y z
N MET A 1 64.94 -18.63 -1.10
CA MET A 1 63.69 -18.85 -0.33
C MET A 1 63.71 -17.86 0.81
N GLY A 2 62.77 -16.94 1.06
CA GLY A 2 61.58 -16.47 0.36
C GLY A 2 61.29 -15.09 0.96
N GLY A 3 61.05 -14.08 0.13
CA GLY A 3 60.77 -12.72 0.59
C GLY A 3 59.29 -12.58 0.98
N CYS A 4 59.02 -12.26 2.25
CA CYS A 4 57.68 -11.87 2.68
C CYS A 4 57.40 -10.45 2.19
N VAL A 5 56.52 -10.31 1.20
CA VAL A 5 55.97 -9.01 0.79
C VAL A 5 54.91 -8.63 1.81
N SER A 6 55.23 -7.72 2.73
CA SER A 6 54.24 -7.08 3.60
C SER A 6 53.42 -6.09 2.77
N ILE A 7 52.19 -6.47 2.43
CA ILE A 7 51.22 -5.53 1.87
C ILE A 7 50.78 -4.63 3.02
N SER A 8 51.38 -3.45 3.13
CA SER A 8 50.92 -2.39 4.03
C SER A 8 49.62 -1.79 3.48
N ILE A 9 48.50 -2.44 3.79
CA ILE A 9 47.19 -1.84 3.59
C ILE A 9 47.09 -0.68 4.59
N SER A 10 47.13 0.55 4.10
CA SER A 10 47.03 1.75 4.95
C SER A 10 45.76 1.69 5.80
N CYS A 11 45.92 1.76 7.12
CA CYS A 11 44.80 1.85 8.06
C CYS A 11 43.84 2.98 7.71
N ASP A 12 44.34 4.08 7.14
CA ASP A 12 43.52 5.22 6.71
C ASP A 12 42.56 4.88 5.57
N GLN A 13 42.94 3.94 4.69
CA GLN A 13 42.07 3.49 3.61
C GLN A 13 40.97 2.57 4.14
N LEU A 14 41.30 1.71 5.11
CA LEU A 14 40.33 0.85 5.80
C LEU A 14 39.34 1.67 6.63
N THR A 15 39.79 2.66 7.39
CA THR A 15 38.92 3.52 8.20
C THR A 15 37.98 4.36 7.34
N LYS A 16 38.47 4.92 6.22
CA LYS A 16 37.62 5.64 5.23
C LYS A 16 36.58 4.72 4.58
N ASN A 17 36.96 3.49 4.26
CA ASN A 17 36.04 2.52 3.64
C ASN A 17 34.96 2.05 4.63
N VAL A 18 35.33 1.83 5.90
CA VAL A 18 34.39 1.44 6.95
C VAL A 18 33.44 2.59 7.30
N SER A 19 33.96 3.82 7.47
CA SER A 19 33.13 4.99 7.78
C SER A 19 32.13 5.33 6.68
N SER A 20 32.55 5.30 5.42
CA SER A 20 31.64 5.50 4.28
C SER A 20 30.56 4.42 4.16
N CYS A 21 30.88 3.16 4.50
CA CYS A 21 29.89 2.09 4.55
C CYS A 21 28.89 2.28 5.70
N ILE A 22 29.37 2.68 6.88
CA ILE A 22 28.50 2.98 8.04
C ILE A 22 27.56 4.15 7.71
N ASN A 23 28.07 5.24 7.14
CA ASN A 23 27.28 6.40 6.77
C ASN A 23 26.20 6.04 5.75
N ARG A 24 26.55 5.35 4.66
CA ARG A 24 25.57 4.92 3.63
C ARG A 24 24.50 4.00 4.19
N ASN A 25 24.85 3.12 5.12
CA ASN A 25 23.88 2.27 5.81
C ASN A 25 22.98 3.09 6.74
N GLY A 26 23.53 4.08 7.43
CA GLY A 26 22.78 5.03 8.27
C GLY A 26 21.73 5.81 7.46
N ASP A 27 22.14 6.42 6.35
CA ASP A 27 21.27 7.16 5.44
C ASP A 27 20.15 6.26 4.89
N TYR A 28 20.51 5.03 4.50
CA TYR A 28 19.55 4.05 4.00
C TYR A 28 18.52 3.65 5.07
N ILE A 29 18.97 3.35 6.29
CA ILE A 29 18.09 2.98 7.41
C ILE A 29 17.16 4.15 7.76
N HIS A 30 17.69 5.38 7.78
CA HIS A 30 16.90 6.57 8.02
C HIS A 30 15.81 6.74 6.95
N GLY A 31 16.20 6.72 5.67
CA GLY A 31 15.25 6.81 4.56
C GLY A 31 14.22 5.67 4.57
N LEU A 32 14.60 4.45 4.94
CA LEU A 32 13.64 3.34 5.08
C LEU A 32 12.64 3.59 6.22
N LYS A 33 13.10 4.12 7.36
CA LYS A 33 12.20 4.52 8.47
C LYS A 33 11.22 5.60 8.03
N GLU A 34 11.69 6.63 7.33
CA GLU A 34 10.82 7.69 6.79
C GLU A 34 9.77 7.14 5.82
N ASN A 35 10.16 6.25 4.90
CA ASN A 35 9.22 5.62 3.97
C ASN A 35 8.17 4.75 4.68
N LEU A 36 8.56 4.06 5.76
CA LEU A 36 7.62 3.28 6.57
C LEU A 36 6.65 4.18 7.34
N THR A 37 7.12 5.31 7.86
CA THR A 37 6.25 6.32 8.47
C THR A 37 5.29 6.93 7.44
N ALA A 38 5.77 7.21 6.23
CA ALA A 38 4.92 7.67 5.13
C ALA A 38 3.86 6.61 4.76
N LEU A 39 4.23 5.33 4.71
CA LEU A 39 3.31 4.23 4.45
C LEU A 39 2.20 4.13 5.51
N GLN A 40 2.56 4.23 6.80
CA GLN A 40 1.59 4.23 7.90
C GLN A 40 0.61 5.39 7.79
N ARG A 41 1.11 6.61 7.53
CA ARG A 41 0.26 7.78 7.32
C ARG A 41 -0.68 7.60 6.12
N ALA A 42 -0.15 7.12 4.99
CA ALA A 42 -0.93 6.90 3.78
C ALA A 42 -2.05 5.87 4.01
N LEU A 43 -1.80 4.84 4.83
CA LEU A 43 -2.79 3.85 5.23
C LEU A 43 -3.90 4.46 6.08
N GLU A 44 -3.55 5.22 7.11
CA GLU A 44 -4.52 5.90 7.98
C GLU A 44 -5.43 6.83 7.15
N GLU A 45 -4.85 7.63 6.28
CA GLU A 45 -5.60 8.59 5.45
C GLU A 45 -6.53 7.90 4.44
N ILE A 46 -6.10 6.79 3.80
CA ILE A 46 -6.95 6.08 2.83
C ILE A 46 -8.07 5.28 3.52
N GLU A 47 -7.82 4.73 4.72
CA GLU A 47 -8.85 4.07 5.53
C GLU A 47 -9.90 5.08 6.01
N GLN A 48 -9.48 6.22 6.56
CA GLN A 48 -10.41 7.28 6.97
C GLN A 48 -11.30 7.73 5.80
N ARG A 49 -10.71 7.93 4.61
CA ARG A 49 -11.46 8.29 3.41
C ARG A 49 -12.44 7.18 3.00
N ARG A 50 -12.05 5.91 3.11
CA ARG A 50 -12.96 4.78 2.86
C ARG A 50 -14.12 4.77 3.83
N GLU A 51 -13.89 5.00 5.11
CA GLU A 51 -14.95 5.06 6.13
C GLU A 51 -15.93 6.20 5.85
N ASP A 52 -15.44 7.39 5.53
CA ASP A 52 -16.27 8.54 5.14
C ASP A 52 -17.13 8.23 3.93
N LEU A 53 -16.53 7.60 2.91
CA LEU A 53 -17.22 7.24 1.68
C LEU A 53 -18.29 6.16 1.93
N LEU A 54 -17.98 5.13 2.72
CA LEU A 54 -18.94 4.09 3.10
C LEU A 54 -20.13 4.67 3.86
N ARG A 55 -19.92 5.62 4.77
CA ARG A 55 -21.01 6.32 5.47
C ARG A 55 -21.93 7.06 4.49
N LYS A 56 -21.35 7.77 3.51
CA LYS A 56 -22.14 8.46 2.46
C LYS A 56 -22.92 7.46 1.61
N ILE A 57 -22.28 6.38 1.16
CA ILE A 57 -22.93 5.36 0.35
C ILE A 57 -24.13 4.75 1.10
N VAL A 58 -23.95 4.34 2.36
CA VAL A 58 -25.03 3.78 3.18
C VAL A 58 -26.19 4.77 3.31
N SER A 59 -25.92 6.06 3.49
CA SER A 59 -26.96 7.10 3.54
C SER A 59 -27.74 7.20 2.22
N GLU A 60 -27.05 7.19 1.08
CA GLU A 60 -27.72 7.29 -0.24
C GLU A 60 -28.51 6.02 -0.58
N GLU A 61 -27.98 4.84 -0.26
CA GLU A 61 -28.67 3.57 -0.48
C GLU A 61 -29.96 3.46 0.35
N ARG A 62 -29.95 3.97 1.60
CA ARG A 62 -31.17 4.08 2.42
C ARG A 62 -32.25 4.98 1.81
N ARG A 63 -31.86 5.90 0.92
CA ARG A 63 -32.78 6.78 0.19
C ARG A 63 -33.26 6.15 -1.14
N GLY A 64 -32.89 4.91 -1.43
CA GLY A 64 -33.25 4.20 -2.65
C GLY A 64 -32.35 4.50 -3.85
N PHE A 65 -31.19 5.11 -3.63
CA PHE A 65 -30.20 5.34 -4.68
C PHE A 65 -29.28 4.11 -4.83
N GLN A 66 -28.76 3.90 -6.02
CA GLN A 66 -27.79 2.84 -6.30
C GLN A 66 -26.39 3.44 -6.36
N ARG A 67 -25.44 2.84 -5.63
CA ARG A 67 -24.04 3.29 -5.64
C ARG A 67 -23.46 3.22 -7.05
N LEU A 68 -22.61 4.19 -7.39
CA LEU A 68 -21.93 4.19 -8.68
C LEU A 68 -20.89 3.07 -8.75
N ALA A 69 -20.76 2.44 -9.92
CA ALA A 69 -19.79 1.36 -10.12
C ALA A 69 -18.34 1.83 -9.90
N VAL A 70 -18.01 3.07 -10.25
CA VAL A 70 -16.67 3.67 -10.02
C VAL A 70 -16.35 3.82 -8.54
N VAL A 71 -17.36 4.14 -7.73
CA VAL A 71 -17.25 4.28 -6.26
C VAL A 71 -17.02 2.90 -5.64
N GLN A 72 -17.80 1.91 -6.05
CA GLN A 72 -17.60 0.52 -5.63
C GLN A 72 -16.20 0.01 -6.01
N GLY A 73 -15.78 0.25 -7.25
CA GLY A 73 -14.46 -0.16 -7.73
C GLY A 73 -13.33 0.49 -6.93
N TRP A 74 -13.48 1.74 -6.50
CA TRP A 74 -12.51 2.38 -5.61
C TRP A 74 -12.47 1.72 -4.23
N VAL A 75 -13.64 1.50 -3.60
CA VAL A 75 -13.73 0.82 -2.29
C VAL A 75 -13.06 -0.56 -2.33
N SER A 76 -13.33 -1.35 -3.37
CA SER A 76 -12.74 -2.68 -3.54
C SER A 76 -11.21 -2.63 -3.71
N LYS A 77 -10.68 -1.64 -4.45
CA LYS A 77 -9.22 -1.44 -4.55
C LYS A 77 -8.59 -1.10 -3.20
N VAL A 78 -9.26 -0.32 -2.36
CA VAL A 78 -8.78 -0.01 -1.01
C VAL A 78 -8.77 -1.28 -0.15
N GLU A 79 -9.85 -2.07 -0.19
CA GLU A 79 -9.94 -3.35 0.52
C GLU A 79 -8.86 -4.36 0.10
N GLU A 80 -8.39 -4.27 -1.14
CA GLU A 80 -7.32 -5.12 -1.66
C GLU A 80 -5.90 -4.62 -1.28
N ILE A 81 -5.66 -3.31 -1.35
CA ILE A 81 -4.31 -2.75 -1.15
C ILE A 81 -3.93 -2.64 0.33
N VAL A 82 -4.90 -2.31 1.20
CA VAL A 82 -4.67 -2.08 2.63
C VAL A 82 -4.05 -3.30 3.34
N PRO A 83 -4.58 -4.54 3.18
CA PRO A 83 -3.98 -5.71 3.81
C PRO A 83 -2.53 -5.96 3.36
N ARG A 84 -2.24 -5.79 2.06
CA ARG A 84 -0.88 -5.97 1.51
C ARG A 84 0.09 -4.94 2.05
N ALA A 85 -0.35 -3.70 2.19
CA ALA A 85 0.44 -2.62 2.76
C ALA A 85 0.72 -2.85 4.25
N ASN A 86 -0.28 -3.31 5.02
CA ASN A 86 -0.12 -3.70 6.42
C ASN A 86 0.86 -4.87 6.58
N GLU A 87 0.75 -5.89 5.73
CA GLU A 87 1.71 -7.01 5.71
C GLU A 87 3.14 -6.51 5.47
N LEU A 88 3.33 -5.63 4.48
CA LEU A 88 4.61 -5.04 4.15
C LEU A 88 5.18 -4.19 5.29
N ALA A 89 4.35 -3.40 5.97
CA ALA A 89 4.73 -2.61 7.14
C ALA A 89 5.16 -3.50 8.32
N ASN A 90 4.49 -4.65 8.52
CA ASN A 90 4.79 -5.58 9.60
C ASN A 90 6.10 -6.38 9.38
N MET A 91 6.60 -6.49 8.15
CA MET A 91 7.92 -7.09 7.86
C MET A 91 9.12 -6.25 8.37
N LYS A 92 8.86 -5.06 8.96
CA LYS A 92 9.87 -4.11 9.46
C LYS A 92 10.88 -4.73 10.43
N SER A 93 10.44 -5.58 11.36
CA SER A 93 11.30 -6.16 12.40
C SER A 93 12.38 -7.08 11.83
N VAL A 94 12.05 -7.88 10.82
CA VAL A 94 12.96 -8.87 10.21
C VAL A 94 14.09 -8.19 9.43
N GLN A 95 13.84 -7.02 8.82
CA GLN A 95 14.80 -6.40 7.91
C GLN A 95 15.65 -5.31 8.57
N VAL A 96 15.08 -4.52 9.50
CA VAL A 96 15.85 -3.55 10.28
C VAL A 96 16.88 -4.28 11.16
N GLN A 97 16.54 -5.44 11.72
CA GLN A 97 17.46 -6.26 12.50
C GLN A 97 18.61 -6.85 11.65
N ARG A 98 18.37 -7.15 10.36
CA ARG A 98 19.40 -7.65 9.42
C ARG A 98 20.38 -6.59 8.94
N LEU A 99 20.03 -5.31 9.04
CA LEU A 99 20.89 -4.18 8.64
C LEU A 99 21.91 -3.78 9.72
N CYS A 100 21.71 -4.17 10.99
CA CYS A 100 22.54 -3.76 12.14
C CYS A 100 23.88 -4.50 12.30
N LEU A 101 24.21 -5.49 11.46
CA LEU A 101 25.49 -6.21 11.58
C LEU A 101 26.46 -5.72 10.51
N CYS A 102 27.26 -4.71 10.89
CA CYS A 102 28.34 -4.13 10.10
C CYS A 102 29.39 -5.17 9.69
N GLY A 103 29.19 -5.78 8.52
CA GLY A 103 30.24 -6.44 7.74
C GLY A 103 29.89 -7.88 7.36
N PHE A 104 29.86 -8.14 6.05
CA PHE A 104 29.70 -9.46 5.42
C PHE A 104 28.30 -10.10 5.40
N CYS A 105 27.32 -9.45 4.76
CA CYS A 105 26.11 -10.15 4.29
C CYS A 105 25.59 -9.58 2.95
N SER A 106 26.12 -10.06 1.82
CA SER A 106 25.65 -9.67 0.47
C SER A 106 24.16 -9.96 0.24
N LYS A 107 23.63 -11.04 0.83
CA LYS A 107 22.21 -11.44 0.70
C LYS A 107 21.25 -10.55 1.49
N ASN A 108 21.67 -10.05 2.66
CA ASN A 108 20.80 -9.23 3.50
C ASN A 108 20.64 -7.82 2.92
N LEU A 109 21.70 -7.22 2.37
CA LEU A 109 21.66 -5.89 1.76
C LEU A 109 20.73 -5.83 0.54
N VAL A 110 20.81 -6.83 -0.37
CA VAL A 110 19.93 -6.89 -1.55
C VAL A 110 18.47 -7.05 -1.13
N SER A 111 18.18 -7.93 -0.15
CA SER A 111 16.82 -8.12 0.34
C SER A 111 16.26 -6.83 0.98
N SER A 112 17.09 -6.14 1.77
CA SER A 112 16.74 -4.87 2.41
C SER A 112 16.47 -3.79 1.39
N TYR A 113 17.31 -3.67 0.35
CA TYR A 113 17.12 -2.72 -0.74
C TYR A 113 15.83 -3.00 -1.54
N CYS A 114 15.58 -4.27 -1.89
CA CYS A 114 14.35 -4.68 -2.57
C CYS A 114 13.11 -4.37 -1.71
N TYR A 115 13.20 -4.52 -0.39
CA TYR A 115 12.12 -4.14 0.52
C TYR A 115 11.89 -2.64 0.55
N GLY A 116 12.95 -1.82 0.66
CA GLY A 116 12.82 -0.36 0.59
C GLY A 116 12.13 0.10 -0.69
N LYS A 117 12.48 -0.50 -1.84
CA LYS A 117 11.78 -0.28 -3.11
C LYS A 117 10.29 -0.66 -3.06
N ARG A 118 9.96 -1.80 -2.45
CA ARG A 118 8.56 -2.24 -2.29
C ARG A 118 7.77 -1.26 -1.42
N VAL A 119 8.36 -0.77 -0.32
CA VAL A 119 7.71 0.22 0.57
C VAL A 119 7.46 1.51 -0.19
N MET A 120 8.47 2.07 -0.87
CA MET A 120 8.31 3.29 -1.67
C MET A 120 7.25 3.14 -2.77
N LYS A 121 7.22 1.98 -3.45
CA LYS A 121 6.20 1.72 -4.46
C LYS A 121 4.80 1.66 -3.84
N MET A 122 4.64 0.97 -2.71
CA MET A 122 3.36 0.87 -2.02
C MET A 122 2.83 2.24 -1.58
N VAL A 123 3.69 3.11 -1.05
CA VAL A 123 3.32 4.50 -0.72
C VAL A 123 2.73 5.20 -1.94
N LYS A 124 3.42 5.16 -3.08
CA LYS A 124 2.94 5.79 -4.33
C LYS A 124 1.62 5.19 -4.81
N ASP A 125 1.47 3.87 -4.77
CA ASP A 125 0.25 3.20 -5.20
C ASP A 125 -0.95 3.63 -4.34
N ILE A 126 -0.76 3.76 -3.01
CA ILE A 126 -1.79 4.27 -2.08
C ILE A 126 -2.08 5.75 -2.33
N GLU A 127 -1.07 6.60 -2.52
CA GLU A 127 -1.26 8.02 -2.82
C GLU A 127 -2.05 8.24 -4.10
N VAL A 128 -1.73 7.49 -5.17
CA VAL A 128 -2.48 7.51 -6.43
C VAL A 128 -3.92 7.09 -6.19
N LEU A 129 -4.14 5.97 -5.50
CA LEU A 129 -5.50 5.50 -5.22
C LEU A 129 -6.27 6.52 -4.37
N ARG A 130 -5.64 7.12 -3.37
CA ARG A 130 -6.25 8.16 -2.53
C ARG A 130 -6.70 9.37 -3.35
N SER A 131 -5.87 9.81 -4.31
CA SER A 131 -6.19 10.94 -5.21
C SER A 131 -7.42 10.67 -6.09
N GLN A 132 -7.70 9.40 -6.40
CA GLN A 132 -8.87 8.98 -7.18
C GLN A 132 -10.15 8.85 -6.33
N GLY A 133 -10.03 8.93 -5.00
CA GLY A 133 -11.12 8.66 -4.05
C GLY A 133 -11.98 9.85 -3.67
N ASP A 134 -11.90 10.96 -4.42
CA ASP A 134 -12.69 12.16 -4.15
C ASP A 134 -13.95 12.19 -5.01
N PHE A 135 -15.05 11.64 -4.47
CA PHE A 135 -16.32 11.53 -5.17
C PHE A 135 -17.31 12.57 -4.68
N ALA A 136 -17.65 13.52 -5.55
CA ALA A 136 -18.72 14.50 -5.29
C ALA A 136 -20.11 13.83 -5.27
N VAL A 137 -20.31 12.84 -6.14
CA VAL A 137 -21.54 12.03 -6.23
C VAL A 137 -21.17 10.57 -6.00
N VAL A 138 -21.85 9.91 -5.05
CA VAL A 138 -21.54 8.53 -4.65
C VAL A 138 -22.55 7.50 -5.16
N ALA A 139 -23.76 7.96 -5.48
CA ALA A 139 -24.89 7.14 -5.91
C ALA A 139 -25.84 7.95 -6.79
N GLU A 140 -26.62 7.26 -7.62
CA GLU A 140 -27.62 7.85 -8.51
C GLU A 140 -28.96 7.12 -8.39
N ARG A 141 -30.05 7.73 -8.87
CA ARG A 141 -31.35 7.06 -8.83
C ARG A 141 -31.27 5.78 -9.65
N ALA A 142 -31.65 4.66 -9.03
CA ALA A 142 -31.84 3.43 -9.77
C ALA A 142 -32.88 3.70 -10.88
N LEU A 143 -32.54 3.39 -12.13
CA LEU A 143 -33.55 3.36 -13.19
C LEU A 143 -34.57 2.30 -12.77
N VAL A 144 -35.79 2.74 -12.47
CA VAL A 144 -36.91 1.82 -12.30
C VAL A 144 -37.17 1.26 -13.70
N THR A 145 -36.64 0.07 -13.99
CA THR A 145 -37.16 -0.74 -15.09
C THR A 145 -38.63 -0.96 -14.77
N ARG A 146 -39.53 -0.27 -15.50
CA ARG A 146 -40.97 -0.53 -15.44
C ARG A 146 -41.15 -2.01 -15.77
N VAL A 147 -41.42 -2.81 -14.74
CA VAL A 147 -41.94 -4.15 -14.94
C VAL A 147 -43.38 -3.93 -15.41
N GLU A 148 -43.59 -4.03 -16.72
CA GLU A 148 -44.94 -4.09 -17.28
C GLU A 148 -45.65 -5.29 -16.63
N GLU A 149 -46.68 -5.02 -15.83
CA GLU A 149 -47.52 -6.09 -15.28
C GLU A 149 -48.15 -6.83 -16.45
N ARG A 150 -47.81 -8.11 -16.60
CA ARG A 150 -48.44 -9.00 -17.56
C ARG A 150 -49.90 -9.19 -17.13
N PRO A 151 -50.91 -8.82 -17.93
CA PRO A 151 -52.31 -8.96 -17.51
C PRO A 151 -52.65 -10.44 -17.33
N THR A 152 -52.84 -10.88 -16.09
CA THR A 152 -53.42 -12.18 -15.77
C THR A 152 -54.93 -12.07 -15.95
N ARG A 153 -55.41 -12.27 -17.18
CA ARG A 153 -56.85 -12.50 -17.40
C ARG A 153 -57.23 -13.84 -16.74
N PRO A 154 -58.23 -13.88 -15.85
CA PRO A 154 -58.86 -15.14 -15.49
C PRO A 154 -59.74 -15.58 -16.66
N MET A 155 -59.47 -16.75 -17.24
CA MET A 155 -60.47 -17.45 -18.04
C MET A 155 -61.56 -17.94 -17.09
N VAL A 156 -62.61 -17.14 -16.94
CA VAL A 156 -63.87 -17.62 -16.38
C VAL A 156 -64.49 -18.53 -17.43
N ALA A 157 -64.37 -19.84 -17.23
CA ALA A 157 -65.22 -20.80 -17.91
C ALA A 157 -66.63 -20.66 -17.29
N MET A 158 -67.57 -20.13 -18.07
CA MET A 158 -68.98 -20.45 -17.86
C MET A 158 -69.16 -21.88 -18.31
N GLU A 159 -69.44 -22.80 -17.38
CA GLU A 159 -70.54 -23.78 -17.41
C GLU A 159 -70.80 -24.29 -15.98
#